data_AF-A0A3C2CWE4-F1
#
_entry.id   AF-A0A3C2CWE4-F1
#
_cell.length_a   1.000
_cell.length_b   1.000
_cell.length_c   1.000
_cell.angle_alpha   90.00
_cell.angle_beta   90.00
_cell.angle_gamma   90.00
#
_symmetry.space_group_name_H-M   'P 1'
#
loop_
_entity.id
_entity.type
_entity.pdbx_description
1 polymer ?
#
loop_
_entity_poly.entity_id
_entity_poly.type
_entity_poly.pdbx_seq_one_letter_code
_entity_poly.pdbx_strand_id
1 'polypeptide(L)'
;ENWIQFSKEEFDQSQSYLNEMAEGFNSMYGDERMKLECDFKVLGDWRRDADRMTNGVHHENVNIMHRSTPQQFFLKSAGKLLGVLPQNNAMLYNRYKTYLETEDYYGVAVSIANSFLQQFEIFEKSIDRDVNLFYKHPFVALDHAVEEAHAEIEYGKSELDKMRISPELYRDPLTLYEVKLRQFEWMTAAGRGE
;
A
#
# COMPACT_ATOMS: atom_id res chain seq x y z
N GLU A 1 10.40 16.42 4.67
CA GLU A 1 10.58 15.38 5.70
C GLU A 1 9.53 15.43 6.81
N ASN A 2 9.14 16.60 7.33
CA ASN A 2 8.15 16.71 8.42
C ASN A 2 6.81 15.98 8.18
N TRP A 3 6.30 15.97 6.94
CA TRP A 3 5.04 15.29 6.63
C TRP A 3 5.15 13.75 6.72
N ILE A 4 6.28 13.16 6.33
CA ILE A 4 6.52 11.70 6.46
C ILE A 4 6.60 11.34 7.94
N GLN A 5 7.26 12.18 8.74
CA GLN A 5 7.35 11.99 10.18
C GLN A 5 5.98 12.08 10.86
N PHE A 6 5.16 13.04 10.47
CA PHE A 6 3.77 13.13 10.92
C PHE A 6 2.97 11.87 10.55
N SER A 7 3.05 11.41 9.29
CA SER A 7 2.38 10.18 8.86
C SER A 7 2.87 8.94 9.62
N LYS A 8 4.16 8.88 9.96
CA LYS A 8 4.70 7.82 10.80
C LYS A 8 4.02 7.79 12.17
N GLU A 9 3.87 8.95 12.80
CA GLU A 9 3.23 9.07 14.12
C GLU A 9 1.76 8.62 14.06
N GLU A 10 1.03 8.96 13.00
CA GLU A 10 -0.35 8.49 12.77
C GLU A 10 -0.42 6.96 12.54
N PHE A 11 0.53 6.40 11.78
CA PHE A 11 0.63 4.96 11.57
C PHE A 11 1.02 4.20 12.84
N ASP A 12 1.92 4.75 13.66
CA ASP A 12 2.28 4.18 14.96
C ASP A 12 1.07 4.15 15.92
N GLN A 13 0.28 5.23 15.96
CA GLN A 13 -0.97 5.27 16.73
C GLN A 13 -1.97 4.22 16.23
N SER A 14 -2.13 4.10 14.92
CA SER A 14 -3.03 3.11 14.31
C SER A 14 -2.59 1.68 14.60
N GLN A 15 -1.29 1.39 14.51
CA GLN A 15 -0.74 0.08 14.89
C GLN A 15 -0.95 -0.22 16.38
N SER A 16 -0.79 0.78 17.25
CA SER A 16 -0.99 0.61 18.69
C SER A 16 -2.45 0.26 18.99
N TYR A 17 -3.41 0.96 18.37
CA TYR A 17 -4.83 0.65 18.48
C TYR A 17 -5.16 -0.78 18.01
N LEU A 18 -4.58 -1.21 16.89
CA LEU A 18 -4.77 -2.57 16.37
C LEU A 18 -4.16 -3.64 17.28
N ASN A 19 -3.03 -3.35 17.93
CA ASN A 19 -2.42 -4.26 18.90
C ASN A 19 -3.32 -4.42 20.13
N GLU A 20 -3.84 -3.32 20.69
CA GLU A 20 -4.78 -3.37 21.82
C GLU A 20 -6.05 -4.17 21.47
N MET A 21 -6.56 -4.00 20.26
CA MET A 21 -7.70 -4.76 19.76
C MET A 21 -7.39 -6.25 19.65
N ALA A 22 -6.24 -6.62 19.07
CA ALA A 22 -5.80 -8.01 18.95
C ALA A 22 -5.61 -8.66 20.33
N GLU A 23 -4.99 -7.96 21.28
CA GLU A 23 -4.85 -8.40 22.67
C GLU A 23 -6.22 -8.65 23.32
N GLY A 24 -7.18 -7.74 23.12
CA GLY A 24 -8.55 -7.89 23.59
C GLY A 24 -9.21 -9.15 23.05
N PHE A 25 -9.13 -9.40 21.74
CA PHE A 25 -9.67 -10.61 21.12
C PHE A 25 -8.99 -11.88 21.63
N ASN A 26 -7.66 -11.91 21.65
CA ASN A 26 -6.90 -13.06 22.11
C ASN A 26 -7.21 -13.39 23.59
N SER A 27 -7.37 -12.37 24.43
CA SER A 27 -7.80 -12.54 25.82
C SER A 27 -9.20 -13.16 25.94
N MET A 28 -10.15 -12.75 25.09
CA MET A 28 -11.49 -13.35 25.06
C MET A 28 -11.48 -14.81 24.59
N TYR A 29 -10.60 -15.16 23.65
CA TYR A 29 -10.42 -16.54 23.19
C TYR A 29 -9.60 -17.40 24.17
N GLY A 30 -8.80 -16.78 25.03
CA GLY A 30 -7.88 -17.48 25.93
C GLY A 30 -6.63 -18.04 25.22
N ASP A 31 -6.38 -17.65 23.97
CA ASP A 31 -5.25 -18.06 23.14
C ASP A 31 -4.88 -16.95 22.12
N GLU A 32 -3.64 -16.95 21.65
CA GLU A 32 -3.11 -15.97 20.69
C GLU A 32 -3.54 -16.32 19.25
N ARG A 33 -4.81 -16.04 18.93
CA ARG A 33 -5.42 -16.38 17.63
C ARG A 33 -5.14 -15.39 16.51
N MET A 34 -4.97 -14.11 16.81
CA MET A 34 -4.82 -13.08 15.78
C MET A 34 -3.73 -12.05 16.07
N LYS A 35 -3.12 -11.56 14.98
CA LYS A 35 -2.15 -10.45 14.96
C LYS A 35 -2.53 -9.48 13.86
N LEU A 36 -2.62 -8.20 14.21
CA LEU A 36 -3.07 -7.14 13.31
C LEU A 36 -1.89 -6.22 12.93
N GLU A 37 -0.86 -6.81 12.30
CA GLU A 37 0.36 -6.09 11.90
C GLU A 37 0.17 -5.34 10.58
N CYS A 38 0.42 -4.03 10.57
CA CYS A 38 0.43 -3.17 9.39
C CYS A 38 1.79 -3.15 8.68
N ASP A 39 1.81 -2.73 7.40
CA ASP A 39 3.05 -2.66 6.60
C ASP A 39 3.68 -1.26 6.56
N PHE A 40 4.66 -1.03 7.43
CA PHE A 40 5.40 0.24 7.50
C PHE A 40 6.35 0.52 6.32
N LYS A 41 6.52 -0.41 5.37
CA LYS A 41 7.38 -0.18 4.18
C LYS A 41 6.93 1.03 3.36
N VAL A 42 5.64 1.37 3.40
CA VAL A 42 5.04 2.53 2.72
C VAL A 42 5.78 3.83 3.05
N LEU A 43 6.25 4.02 4.29
CA LEU A 43 7.00 5.21 4.68
C LEU A 43 8.38 5.27 4.00
N GLY A 44 9.01 4.11 3.81
CA GLY A 44 10.27 3.99 3.07
C GLY A 44 10.06 4.28 1.58
N ASP A 45 8.95 3.83 1.01
CA ASP A 45 8.58 4.09 -0.39
C ASP A 45 8.36 5.59 -0.61
N TRP A 46 7.60 6.23 0.27
CA TRP A 46 7.36 7.66 0.25
C TRP A 46 8.63 8.49 0.38
N ARG A 47 9.57 8.08 1.24
CA ARG A 47 10.86 8.76 1.35
C ARG A 47 11.65 8.66 0.04
N ARG A 48 11.69 7.47 -0.57
CA ARG A 48 12.36 7.25 -1.86
C ARG A 48 11.72 8.03 -2.99
N ASP A 49 10.40 8.14 -3.03
CA ASP A 49 9.68 8.91 -4.05
C ASP A 49 9.91 10.42 -3.85
N ALA A 50 9.88 10.92 -2.61
CA ALA A 50 10.22 12.30 -2.29
C ALA A 50 11.67 12.65 -2.69
N ASP A 51 12.63 11.76 -2.41
CA ASP A 51 14.02 11.92 -2.84
C ASP A 51 14.16 11.89 -4.37
N ARG A 52 13.36 11.06 -5.07
CA ARG A 52 13.36 11.01 -6.54
C ARG A 52 12.80 12.29 -7.17
N MET A 53 11.72 12.83 -6.62
CA MET A 53 11.11 14.07 -7.11
C MET A 53 11.99 15.30 -6.85
N THR A 54 12.90 15.24 -5.87
CA THR A 54 13.84 16.32 -5.56
C THR A 54 15.18 16.18 -6.29
N ASN A 55 15.62 14.96 -6.63
CA ASN A 55 16.85 14.70 -7.37
C ASN A 55 16.68 14.78 -8.90
N GLY A 56 16.25 15.94 -9.40
CA GLY A 56 16.32 16.34 -10.81
C GLY A 56 15.48 15.51 -11.79
N VAL A 57 14.66 16.17 -12.58
CA VAL A 57 13.90 15.49 -13.64
C VAL A 57 14.82 15.15 -14.80
N HIS A 58 14.97 13.86 -15.10
CA HIS A 58 15.66 13.42 -16.30
C HIS A 58 14.85 13.82 -17.52
N HIS A 59 15.26 14.91 -18.18
CA HIS A 59 14.60 15.38 -19.39
C HIS A 59 15.42 14.94 -20.60
N GLU A 60 14.80 14.23 -21.54
CA GLU A 60 15.39 14.01 -22.86
C GLU A 60 15.62 15.37 -23.56
N ASN A 61 16.65 15.45 -24.42
CA ASN A 61 16.97 16.65 -25.17
C ASN A 61 15.73 17.18 -25.90
N VAL A 62 15.23 18.35 -25.47
CA VAL A 62 14.07 18.97 -26.10
C VAL A 62 14.51 19.76 -27.32
N ASN A 63 13.98 19.42 -28.49
CA ASN A 63 14.22 20.19 -29.69
C ASN A 63 13.42 21.50 -29.64
N ILE A 64 14.10 22.58 -29.23
CA ILE A 64 13.54 23.94 -29.20
C ILE A 64 13.30 24.54 -30.59
N MET A 65 13.83 23.91 -31.65
CA MET A 65 13.65 24.33 -33.03
C MET A 65 12.43 23.59 -33.58
N HIS A 66 11.33 24.31 -33.76
CA HIS A 66 9.97 23.85 -34.04
C HIS A 66 9.83 22.84 -35.22
N ARG A 67 10.32 21.61 -35.08
CA ARG A 67 10.50 20.57 -36.12
C ARG A 67 11.24 21.01 -37.38
N SER A 68 11.75 22.24 -37.39
CA SER A 68 12.47 22.84 -38.50
C SER A 68 13.94 22.53 -38.28
N THR A 69 14.48 21.53 -38.98
CA THR A 69 15.93 21.43 -39.05
C THR A 69 16.46 22.76 -39.59
N PRO A 70 17.60 23.28 -39.11
CA PRO A 70 18.21 24.48 -39.68
C PRO A 70 18.28 24.39 -41.22
N GLN A 71 18.48 23.17 -41.73
CA GLN A 71 18.42 22.77 -43.14
C GLN A 71 17.13 23.18 -43.87
N GLN A 72 15.95 23.12 -43.25
CA GLN A 72 14.69 23.61 -43.85
C GLN A 72 14.62 25.13 -43.94
N PHE A 73 15.23 25.86 -43.00
CA PHE A 73 15.42 27.32 -43.10
C PHE A 73 16.40 27.67 -44.24
N PHE A 74 17.47 26.89 -44.40
CA PHE A 74 18.45 27.03 -45.48
C PHE A 74 17.85 26.67 -46.86
N LEU A 75 17.06 25.60 -46.98
CA LEU A 75 16.54 25.09 -48.26
C LEU A 75 15.42 25.97 -48.85
N LYS A 76 14.58 26.60 -48.02
CA LYS A 76 13.55 27.54 -48.52
C LYS A 76 14.13 28.83 -49.10
N SER A 77 15.35 29.20 -48.73
CA SER A 77 16.07 30.36 -49.29
C SER A 77 17.06 30.00 -50.40
N ALA A 78 17.47 28.73 -50.50
CA ALA A 78 18.41 28.24 -51.50
C ALA A 78 17.85 28.23 -52.94
N GLY A 79 16.53 28.21 -53.14
CA GLY A 79 15.91 28.23 -54.48
C GLY A 79 16.23 29.46 -55.34
N LYS A 80 16.85 30.51 -54.77
CA LYS A 80 17.31 31.71 -55.50
C LYS A 80 18.81 32.04 -55.33
N LEU A 81 19.58 31.28 -54.53
CA LEU A 81 20.89 31.74 -54.01
C LEU A 81 22.04 30.72 -54.09
N LEU A 82 21.91 29.64 -54.86
CA LEU A 82 22.97 28.61 -55.04
C LEU A 82 24.20 29.07 -55.85
N GLY A 83 24.51 30.38 -55.86
CA GLY A 83 25.69 30.95 -56.52
C GLY A 83 26.75 31.58 -55.61
N VAL A 84 26.52 31.77 -54.30
CA VAL A 84 27.38 32.68 -53.47
C VAL A 84 27.75 32.13 -52.09
N LEU A 85 27.90 30.81 -51.96
CA LEU A 85 27.88 30.12 -50.66
C LEU A 85 29.02 30.35 -49.63
N PRO A 86 30.17 31.04 -49.84
CA PRO A 86 31.10 31.27 -48.73
C PRO A 86 30.95 32.61 -47.98
N GLN A 87 30.24 33.62 -48.50
CA GLN A 87 30.47 35.01 -48.04
C GLN A 87 29.54 35.58 -46.96
N ASN A 88 28.46 34.91 -46.55
CA ASN A 88 27.42 35.57 -45.71
C ASN A 88 27.15 34.91 -44.34
N ASN A 89 28.19 34.35 -43.73
CA ASN A 89 28.12 33.72 -42.39
C ASN A 89 27.57 34.68 -41.31
N ALA A 90 27.87 35.97 -41.40
CA ALA A 90 27.35 36.98 -40.45
C ALA A 90 25.84 37.19 -40.59
N MET A 91 25.30 37.20 -41.82
CA MET A 91 23.86 37.30 -42.05
C MET A 91 23.12 36.05 -41.56
N LEU A 92 23.69 34.86 -41.78
CA LEU A 92 23.16 33.60 -41.28
C LEU A 92 23.14 33.56 -39.75
N TYR A 93 24.24 33.95 -39.12
CA TYR A 93 24.35 34.08 -37.67
C TYR A 93 23.27 35.01 -37.10
N ASN A 94 23.13 36.22 -37.67
CA ASN A 94 22.13 37.18 -37.20
C ASN A 94 20.69 36.66 -37.39
N ARG A 95 20.40 35.97 -38.49
CA ARG A 95 19.06 35.40 -38.74
C ARG A 95 18.72 34.26 -37.76
N TYR A 96 19.71 33.43 -37.44
CA TYR A 96 19.56 32.38 -36.42
C TYR A 96 19.37 32.98 -35.03
N LYS A 97 20.13 34.02 -34.70
CA LYS A 97 20.01 34.78 -33.45
C LYS A 97 18.62 35.41 -33.32
N THR A 98 18.14 36.12 -34.34
CA THR A 98 16.80 36.72 -34.34
C THR A 98 15.72 35.65 -34.18
N TYR A 99 15.82 34.52 -34.89
CA TYR A 99 14.88 33.41 -34.71
C TYR A 99 14.85 32.96 -33.24
N LEU A 100 16.01 32.70 -32.63
CA LEU A 100 16.07 32.29 -31.23
C LEU A 100 15.51 33.34 -30.26
N GLU A 101 15.70 34.62 -30.53
CA GLU A 101 15.23 35.73 -29.68
C GLU A 101 13.73 36.03 -29.84
N THR A 102 13.13 35.71 -30.99
CA THR A 102 11.72 36.04 -31.30
C THR A 102 10.77 34.84 -31.28
N GLU A 103 11.29 33.60 -31.25
CA GLU A 103 10.45 32.41 -31.24
C GLU A 103 9.62 32.31 -29.95
N ASP A 104 8.38 31.84 -30.09
CA ASP A 104 7.53 31.51 -28.96
C ASP A 104 7.86 30.11 -28.41
N TYR A 105 8.51 30.08 -27.24
CA TYR A 105 8.84 28.84 -26.54
C TYR A 105 7.75 28.37 -25.59
N TYR A 106 6.57 28.99 -25.55
CA TYR A 106 5.52 28.63 -24.60
C TYR A 106 5.15 27.15 -24.68
N GLY A 107 4.96 26.59 -25.88
CA GLY A 107 4.64 25.17 -26.06
C GLY A 107 5.73 24.23 -25.55
N VAL A 108 7.00 24.61 -25.74
CA VAL A 108 8.17 23.88 -25.21
C VAL A 108 8.20 23.95 -23.69
N ALA A 109 7.98 25.14 -23.12
CA ALA A 109 7.91 25.35 -21.68
C ALA A 109 6.79 24.53 -21.03
N VAL A 110 5.60 24.49 -21.65
CA VAL A 110 4.47 23.65 -21.22
C VAL A 110 4.84 22.17 -21.26
N SER A 111 5.50 21.70 -22.32
CA SER A 111 5.94 20.30 -22.40
C SER A 111 6.93 19.95 -21.28
N ILE A 112 7.90 20.82 -20.99
CA ILE A 112 8.87 20.61 -19.91
C ILE A 112 8.17 20.64 -18.55
N ALA A 113 7.26 21.60 -18.34
CA ALA A 113 6.48 21.71 -17.12
C ALA A 113 5.63 20.46 -16.88
N ASN A 114 4.96 19.93 -17.92
CA ASN A 114 4.17 18.72 -17.81
C ASN A 114 5.03 17.50 -17.43
N SER A 115 6.19 17.32 -18.06
CA SER A 115 7.12 16.23 -17.70
C SER A 115 7.57 16.32 -16.24
N PHE A 116 7.79 17.54 -15.74
CA PHE A 116 8.15 17.77 -14.35
C PHE A 116 7.00 17.47 -13.39
N LEU A 117 5.80 17.98 -13.70
CA LEU A 117 4.61 17.85 -12.85
C LEU A 117 4.03 16.43 -12.82
N GLN A 118 4.23 15.65 -13.88
CA GLN A 118 3.72 14.28 -13.98
C GLN A 118 4.18 13.38 -12.82
N GLN A 119 5.40 13.59 -12.30
CA GLN A 119 5.91 12.81 -11.17
C GLN A 119 5.09 13.05 -9.89
N PHE A 120 4.65 14.30 -9.68
CA PHE A 120 3.81 14.67 -8.54
C PHE A 120 2.40 14.10 -8.66
N GLU A 121 1.82 14.06 -9.86
CA GLU A 121 0.51 13.44 -10.08
C GLU A 121 0.54 11.92 -9.83
N ILE A 122 1.62 11.25 -10.24
CA ILE A 122 1.79 9.81 -10.00
C ILE A 122 1.91 9.54 -8.50
N PHE A 123 2.70 10.36 -7.81
CA PHE A 123 2.89 10.26 -6.37
C PHE A 123 1.58 10.52 -5.60
N GLU A 124 0.84 11.57 -5.94
CA GLU A 124 -0.46 11.86 -5.33
C GLU A 124 -1.43 10.66 -5.46
N LYS A 125 -1.48 10.04 -6.65
CA LYS A 125 -2.30 8.86 -6.90
C LYS A 125 -1.82 7.60 -6.16
N SER A 126 -0.56 7.52 -5.76
CA SER A 126 -0.04 6.36 -5.03
C SER A 126 -0.40 6.42 -3.55
N ILE A 127 -0.52 7.61 -2.94
CA ILE A 127 -0.75 7.77 -1.50
C ILE A 127 -1.97 6.97 -1.03
N ASP A 128 -3.12 7.09 -1.70
CA ASP A 128 -4.34 6.38 -1.31
C ASP A 128 -4.16 4.86 -1.38
N ARG A 129 -3.53 4.37 -2.45
CA ARG A 129 -3.19 2.96 -2.61
C ARG A 129 -2.23 2.49 -1.50
N ASP A 130 -1.23 3.28 -1.17
CA ASP A 130 -0.20 2.92 -0.20
C ASP A 130 -0.80 2.86 1.22
N VAL A 131 -1.69 3.79 1.57
CA VAL A 131 -2.47 3.74 2.82
C VAL A 131 -3.34 2.47 2.87
N ASN A 132 -3.98 2.10 1.77
CA ASN A 132 -4.74 0.83 1.73
C ASN A 132 -3.82 -0.39 1.89
N LEU A 133 -2.61 -0.36 1.33
CA LEU A 133 -1.62 -1.43 1.50
C LEU A 133 -1.13 -1.55 2.95
N PHE A 134 -0.97 -0.42 3.65
CA PHE A 134 -0.60 -0.40 5.07
C PHE A 134 -1.57 -1.25 5.92
N TYR A 135 -2.88 -1.16 5.67
CA TYR A 135 -3.93 -1.90 6.39
C TYR A 135 -4.31 -3.26 5.79
N LYS A 136 -3.68 -3.68 4.69
CA LYS A 136 -4.10 -4.89 3.97
C LYS A 136 -4.02 -6.15 4.83
N HIS A 137 -2.92 -6.33 5.55
CA HIS A 137 -2.72 -7.55 6.35
C HIS A 137 -3.69 -7.63 7.55
N PRO A 138 -3.92 -6.55 8.34
CA PRO A 138 -4.94 -6.54 9.39
C PRO A 138 -6.34 -6.90 8.88
N PHE A 139 -6.76 -6.36 7.73
CA PHE A 139 -8.07 -6.71 7.15
C PHE A 139 -8.18 -8.19 6.82
N VAL A 140 -7.15 -8.77 6.18
CA VAL A 140 -7.15 -10.20 5.85
C VAL A 140 -7.18 -11.05 7.12
N ALA A 141 -6.42 -10.68 8.15
CA ALA A 141 -6.43 -11.40 9.43
C ALA A 141 -7.81 -11.37 10.11
N LEU A 142 -8.50 -10.21 10.07
CA LEU A 142 -9.86 -10.08 10.60
C LEU A 142 -10.88 -10.91 9.81
N ASP A 143 -10.82 -10.87 8.48
CA ASP A 143 -11.72 -11.68 7.63
C ASP A 143 -11.55 -13.17 7.92
N HIS A 144 -10.31 -13.65 8.00
CA HIS A 144 -10.01 -15.03 8.35
C HIS A 144 -10.56 -15.40 9.74
N ALA A 145 -10.40 -14.53 10.74
CA ALA A 145 -10.91 -14.79 12.07
C ALA A 145 -12.45 -14.84 12.12
N VAL A 146 -13.14 -14.04 11.31
CA VAL A 146 -14.59 -14.09 11.16
C VAL A 146 -15.03 -15.42 10.53
N GLU A 147 -14.35 -15.86 9.48
CA GLU A 147 -14.61 -17.15 8.84
C GLU A 147 -14.42 -18.32 9.81
N GLU A 148 -13.32 -18.33 10.56
CA GLU A 148 -13.02 -19.35 11.56
C GLU A 148 -14.07 -19.38 12.68
N ALA A 149 -14.43 -18.21 13.22
CA ALA A 149 -15.47 -18.11 14.26
C ALA A 149 -16.83 -18.65 13.77
N HIS A 150 -17.21 -18.35 12.51
CA HIS A 150 -18.43 -18.91 11.93
C HIS A 150 -18.37 -20.44 11.79
N ALA A 151 -17.22 -20.98 11.38
CA ALA A 151 -17.02 -22.42 11.29
C ALA A 151 -17.11 -23.09 12.66
N GLU A 152 -16.50 -22.51 13.70
CA GLU A 152 -16.59 -23.00 15.09
C GLU A 152 -18.03 -22.99 15.61
N ILE A 153 -18.79 -21.94 15.33
CA ILE A 153 -20.21 -21.84 15.70
C ILE A 153 -21.04 -22.94 15.05
N GLU A 154 -20.88 -23.16 13.74
CA GLU A 154 -21.64 -24.19 13.03
C GLU A 154 -21.25 -25.60 13.47
N TYR A 155 -19.96 -25.83 13.73
CA TYR A 155 -19.48 -27.07 14.33
C TYR A 155 -20.13 -27.31 15.71
N GLY A 156 -20.11 -26.30 16.58
CA GLY A 156 -20.72 -26.38 17.92
C GLY A 156 -22.23 -26.67 17.87
N LYS A 157 -22.97 -26.03 16.95
CA LYS A 157 -24.41 -26.32 16.74
C LYS A 157 -24.65 -27.77 16.31
N SER A 158 -23.83 -28.27 15.38
CA SER A 158 -23.93 -29.66 14.90
C SER A 158 -23.68 -30.67 16.02
N GLU A 159 -22.67 -30.44 16.86
CA GLU A 159 -22.39 -31.30 18.01
C GLU A 159 -23.53 -31.26 19.05
N LEU A 160 -24.08 -30.07 19.33
CA LEU A 160 -25.24 -29.93 20.22
C LEU A 160 -26.47 -30.66 19.68
N ASP A 161 -26.71 -30.62 18.37
CA ASP A 161 -27.81 -31.35 17.74
C ASP A 161 -27.63 -32.87 17.85
N LYS A 162 -26.40 -33.38 17.65
CA LYS A 162 -26.10 -34.80 17.86
C LYS A 162 -26.36 -35.23 19.31
N MET A 163 -25.92 -34.42 20.28
CA MET A 163 -26.19 -34.66 21.70
C MET A 163 -27.69 -34.67 22.00
N ARG A 164 -28.46 -33.76 21.40
CA ARG A 164 -29.92 -33.67 21.58
C ARG A 164 -30.66 -34.88 21.02
N ILE A 165 -30.19 -35.44 19.90
CA ILE A 165 -30.81 -36.61 19.25
C ILE A 165 -30.52 -37.90 20.05
N SER A 166 -29.40 -37.99 20.76
CA SER A 166 -29.03 -39.18 21.54
C SER A 166 -28.45 -38.81 22.92
N PRO A 167 -29.28 -38.26 23.83
CA PRO A 167 -28.81 -37.74 25.11
C PRO A 167 -28.28 -38.83 26.05
N GLU A 168 -28.76 -40.07 25.93
CA GLU A 168 -28.32 -41.23 26.74
C GLU A 168 -26.85 -41.57 26.52
N LEU A 169 -26.34 -41.40 25.28
CA LEU A 169 -24.94 -41.63 24.93
C LEU A 169 -23.97 -40.76 25.76
N TYR A 170 -24.44 -39.60 26.21
CA TYR A 170 -23.64 -38.64 26.97
C TYR A 170 -24.03 -38.59 28.46
N ARG A 171 -25.31 -38.72 28.80
CA ARG A 171 -25.80 -38.70 30.20
C ARG A 171 -25.42 -39.94 30.98
N ASP A 172 -25.44 -41.12 30.34
CA ASP A 172 -25.22 -42.38 31.06
C ASP A 172 -23.76 -42.52 31.53
N PRO A 173 -22.74 -42.23 30.71
CA PRO A 173 -21.35 -42.24 31.18
C PRO A 173 -21.09 -41.20 32.28
N LEU A 174 -21.68 -40.01 32.19
CA LEU A 174 -21.54 -38.96 33.20
C LEU A 174 -22.17 -39.37 34.53
N THR A 175 -23.37 -39.96 34.47
CA THR A 175 -24.09 -40.45 35.65
C THR A 175 -23.32 -41.60 36.30
N LEU A 176 -22.78 -42.53 35.49
CA LEU A 176 -21.96 -43.63 36.00
C LEU A 176 -20.68 -43.11 36.66
N TYR A 177 -20.04 -42.10 36.07
CA TYR A 177 -18.86 -41.46 36.65
C TYR A 177 -19.19 -40.81 38.01
N GLU A 178 -20.29 -40.05 38.10
CA GLU A 178 -20.71 -39.41 39.34
C GLU A 178 -21.02 -40.43 40.45
N VAL A 179 -21.68 -41.54 40.10
CA VAL A 179 -21.95 -42.64 41.04
C VAL A 179 -20.64 -43.24 41.56
N LYS A 180 -19.67 -43.51 40.68
CA LYS A 180 -18.36 -44.05 41.07
C LYS A 180 -17.57 -43.08 41.94
N LEU A 181 -17.63 -41.78 41.65
CA LEU A 181 -16.99 -40.74 42.46
C LEU A 181 -17.55 -40.73 43.88
N ARG A 182 -18.87 -40.70 44.04
CA ARG A 182 -19.52 -40.74 45.37
C ARG A 182 -19.21 -42.02 46.13
N GLN A 183 -19.19 -43.17 45.45
CA GLN A 183 -18.78 -44.44 46.07
C GLN A 183 -17.36 -44.37 46.61
N PHE A 184 -16.42 -43.82 45.84
CA PHE A 184 -15.04 -43.65 46.26
C PHE A 184 -14.90 -42.69 47.44
N GLU A 185 -15.62 -41.56 47.42
CA GLU A 185 -15.64 -40.60 48.52
C GLU A 185 -16.16 -41.24 49.81
N TRP A 186 -17.25 -42.01 49.74
CA TRP A 186 -17.81 -42.72 50.89
C TRP A 186 -16.87 -43.80 51.43
N MET A 187 -16.25 -44.59 50.55
CA MET A 187 -15.26 -45.58 50.96
C MET A 187 -14.06 -44.92 51.64
N THR A 188 -13.60 -43.79 51.12
CA THR A 188 -12.46 -43.05 51.68
C THR A 188 -12.82 -42.38 53.00
N ALA A 189 -14.04 -41.84 53.15
CA ALA A 189 -14.52 -41.27 54.39
C ALA A 189 -14.75 -42.34 55.47
N ALA A 190 -15.34 -43.48 55.09
CA ALA A 190 -15.53 -44.63 55.99
C ALA A 190 -14.19 -45.24 56.42
N GLY A 191 -13.19 -45.29 55.54
CA GLY A 191 -11.84 -45.78 55.85
C GLY A 191 -10.96 -44.81 56.66
N ARG A 192 -11.39 -43.56 56.86
CA ARG A 192 -10.73 -42.58 57.75
C ARG A 192 -11.41 -42.47 59.12
N GLY A 193 -12.43 -43.30 59.37
CA GLY A 193 -13.20 -43.36 60.62
C GLY A 193 -12.73 -44.44 61.60
N GLU A 194 -11.45 -44.79 61.61
CA GLU A 194 -10.75 -45.53 62.68
C GLU A 194 -9.62 -44.68 63.26
#